data_AF-A0AA96EMC6-F1
#
_entry.id   AF-A0AA96EMC6-F1
#
_cell.length_a   1.000
_cell.length_b   1.000
_cell.length_c   1.000
_cell.angle_alpha   90.00
_cell.angle_beta   90.00
_cell.angle_gamma   90.00
#
_symmetry.space_group_name_H-M   'P 1'
#
loop_
_entity.id
_entity.type
_entity.pdbx_description
1 polymer ?
#
loop_
_entity_poly.entity_id
_entity_poly.type
_entity_poly.pdbx_seq_one_letter_code
_entity_poly.pdbx_strand_id
1 'polypeptide(L)'
;MTKNMITCSVVEGHTYYTAVSRGVEYMARQCPVTGRWQVYTNRLALGRLNTGGVKHFDTLADVSTNVKALAGLDVLIQAQPVAH
;
A
#
# COMPACT_ATOMS: atom_id res chain seq x y z
N MET A 1 10.52 -14.88 -8.09
CA MET A 1 9.31 -14.41 -7.37
C MET A 1 8.59 -13.42 -8.28
N THR A 2 7.33 -13.66 -8.63
CA THR A 2 6.55 -12.73 -9.46
C THR A 2 6.19 -11.51 -8.61
N LYS A 3 6.66 -10.32 -9.00
CA LYS A 3 6.33 -9.05 -8.35
C LYS A 3 4.88 -8.70 -8.71
N ASN A 4 4.04 -8.40 -7.73
CA ASN A 4 2.67 -7.96 -8.05
C ASN A 4 2.71 -6.56 -8.67
N MET A 5 1.76 -6.28 -9.56
CA MET A 5 1.58 -4.94 -10.08
C MET A 5 1.03 -4.03 -8.97
N ILE A 6 1.74 -2.95 -8.69
CA ILE A 6 1.32 -1.90 -7.77
C ILE A 6 0.74 -0.76 -8.61
N THR A 7 -0.49 -0.35 -8.32
CA THR A 7 -1.12 0.84 -8.89
C THR A 7 -1.11 1.98 -7.89
N CYS A 8 -1.17 3.22 -8.38
CA CYS A 8 -1.19 4.43 -7.57
C CYS A 8 -2.45 5.24 -7.90
N SER A 9 -3.16 5.71 -6.88
CA SER A 9 -4.30 6.63 -7.03
C SER A 9 -4.28 7.71 -5.95
N VAL A 10 -4.75 8.90 -6.30
CA VAL A 10 -4.92 10.00 -5.35
C VAL A 10 -6.41 10.18 -5.08
N VAL A 11 -6.81 10.10 -3.82
CA VAL A 11 -8.19 10.27 -3.37
C VAL A 11 -8.19 11.24 -2.19
N GLU A 12 -8.92 12.36 -2.33
CA GLU A 12 -9.01 13.40 -1.30
C GLU A 12 -7.63 13.91 -0.81
N GLY A 13 -6.66 14.02 -1.73
CA GLY A 13 -5.30 14.46 -1.40
C GLY A 13 -4.42 13.40 -0.73
N HIS A 14 -4.94 12.19 -0.50
CA HIS A 14 -4.16 11.05 -0.03
C HIS A 14 -3.74 10.16 -1.19
N THR A 15 -2.45 9.82 -1.24
CA THR A 15 -1.92 8.87 -2.22
C THR A 15 -2.03 7.46 -1.67
N TYR A 16 -2.68 6.58 -2.44
CA TYR A 16 -2.87 5.17 -2.15
C TYR A 16 -2.09 4.34 -3.15
N TYR A 17 -1.38 3.34 -2.65
CA TYR A 17 -0.67 2.35 -3.43
C TYR A 17 -1.33 0.99 -3.23
N THR A 18 -1.85 0.43 -4.31
CA THR A 18 -2.69 -0.76 -4.25
C THR A 18 -2.05 -1.91 -4.98
N ALA A 19 -2.06 -3.09 -4.38
CA ALA A 19 -1.69 -4.33 -5.04
C ALA A 19 -2.66 -5.45 -4.65
N VAL A 20 -2.90 -6.38 -5.57
CA VAL A 20 -3.74 -7.56 -5.31
C VAL A 20 -2.89 -8.81 -5.33
N SER A 21 -3.05 -9.65 -4.30
CA SER A 21 -2.40 -10.96 -4.23
C SER A 21 -3.33 -11.99 -3.62
N ARG A 22 -3.52 -13.11 -4.32
CA ARG A 22 -4.32 -14.26 -3.83
C ARG A 22 -5.73 -13.85 -3.36
N GLY A 23 -6.40 -12.96 -4.09
CA GLY A 23 -7.74 -12.46 -3.75
C GLY A 23 -7.80 -11.49 -2.57
N VAL A 24 -6.64 -11.01 -2.09
CA VAL A 24 -6.53 -9.98 -1.07
C VAL A 24 -5.98 -8.71 -1.69
N GLU A 25 -6.69 -7.62 -1.53
CA GLU A 25 -6.24 -6.27 -1.86
C GLU A 25 -5.45 -5.69 -0.69
N TYR A 26 -4.30 -5.10 -0.99
CA TYR A 26 -3.43 -4.41 -0.07
C TYR A 26 -3.37 -2.95 -0.48
N MET A 27 -3.79 -2.05 0.40
CA MET A 27 -3.73 -0.60 0.17
C MET A 27 -2.76 0.02 1.17
N ALA A 28 -1.67 0.59 0.68
CA ALA A 28 -0.74 1.38 1.47
C ALA A 28 -1.00 2.88 1.29
N ARG A 29 -0.96 3.64 2.38
CA ARG A 29 -0.88 5.11 2.36
C ARG A 29 0.02 5.60 3.48
N GLN A 30 0.60 6.78 3.32
CA GLN A 30 1.22 7.46 4.44
C GLN A 30 0.16 8.22 5.25
N CYS A 31 0.17 8.07 6.56
CA CYS A 31 -0.66 8.86 7.45
C CYS A 31 -0.09 10.28 7.54
N PRO A 32 -0.83 11.33 7.14
CA PRO A 32 -0.30 12.70 7.13
C PRO A 32 -0.05 13.24 8.54
N VAL A 33 -0.76 12.74 9.55
CA VAL A 33 -0.64 13.21 10.94
C VAL A 33 0.58 12.61 11.64
N THR A 34 0.85 11.32 11.40
CA THR A 34 1.90 10.59 12.13
C THR A 34 3.15 10.31 11.31
N GLY A 35 3.09 10.52 9.99
CA GLY A 35 4.15 10.13 9.05
C GLY A 35 4.29 8.62 8.82
N ARG A 36 3.59 7.78 9.61
CA ARG A 36 3.66 6.33 9.54
C ARG A 36 2.91 5.78 8.33
N TRP A 37 3.37 4.67 7.80
CA TRP A 37 2.71 3.93 6.74
C TRP A 37 1.58 3.06 7.28
N GLN A 38 0.41 3.16 6.67
CA GLN A 38 -0.76 2.34 6.97
C GLN A 38 -1.01 1.39 5.81
N VAL A 39 -1.08 0.09 6.10
CA VAL A 39 -1.45 -0.94 5.13
C VAL A 39 -2.78 -1.57 5.52
N TYR A 40 -3.78 -1.32 4.70
CA TYR A 40 -5.11 -1.92 4.80
C TYR A 40 -5.14 -3.21 3.99
N THR A 41 -5.86 -4.20 4.48
CA THR A 41 -6.11 -5.44 3.76
C THR A 41 -7.60 -5.68 3.60
N ASN A 42 -8.00 -6.10 2.40
CA ASN A 42 -9.40 -6.37 2.07
C ASN A 42 -9.51 -7.70 1.33
N ARG A 43 -10.37 -8.61 1.81
CA ARG A 43 -10.63 -9.87 1.12
C ARG A 43 -11.72 -9.64 0.08
N LEU A 44 -11.35 -9.64 -1.19
CA LEU A 44 -12.26 -9.30 -2.30
C LEU A 44 -13.50 -10.20 -2.35
N ALA A 45 -13.37 -11.48 -1.96
CA ALA A 45 -14.48 -12.43 -1.89
C ALA A 45 -15.56 -12.07 -0.85
N LEU A 46 -15.23 -11.24 0.15
CA LEU A 46 -16.16 -10.83 1.21
C LEU A 46 -16.80 -9.46 0.92
N GLY A 47 -16.57 -8.89 -0.27
CA GLY A 47 -17.05 -7.58 -0.66
C GLY A 47 -16.15 -6.44 -0.18
N ARG A 48 -16.26 -5.29 -0.86
CA ARG A 48 -15.36 -4.14 -0.68
C ARG A 48 -15.38 -3.52 0.72
N LEU A 49 -16.43 -3.75 1.51
CA LEU A 49 -16.59 -3.18 2.84
C LEU A 49 -15.94 -4.02 3.95
N ASN A 50 -15.44 -5.22 3.64
CA ASN A 50 -14.82 -6.08 4.65
C ASN A 50 -13.32 -5.82 4.79
N THR A 51 -13.01 -4.63 5.33
CA THR A 51 -11.65 -4.26 5.71
C THR A 51 -11.17 -5.21 6.81
N GLY A 52 -10.26 -6.12 6.46
CA GLY A 52 -9.78 -7.17 7.37
C GLY A 52 -8.94 -6.60 8.52
N GLY A 53 -8.11 -5.60 8.24
CA GLY A 53 -7.31 -4.95 9.28
C GLY A 53 -6.30 -3.95 8.72
N VAL A 54 -5.79 -3.10 9.61
CA VAL A 54 -4.74 -2.11 9.33
C VAL A 54 -3.46 -2.48 10.08
N LYS A 55 -2.33 -2.44 9.37
CA LYS A 55 -0.99 -2.54 9.95
C LYS A 55 -0.27 -1.21 9.80
N HIS A 56 0.54 -0.87 10.80
CA HIS A 56 1.33 0.35 10.83
C HIS A 56 2.81 0.01 10.71
N PHE A 57 3.52 0.77 9.88
CA PHE A 57 4.96 0.64 9.65
C PHE A 57 5.60 2.02 9.74
N ASP A 58 6.84 2.09 10.24
CA ASP A 58 7.51 3.38 10.43
C ASP A 58 8.19 3.83 9.14
N THR A 59 8.71 2.89 8.34
CA THR A 59 9.37 3.21 7.06
C THR A 59 8.74 2.50 5.87
N LEU A 60 8.99 3.06 4.69
CA LEU A 60 8.59 2.47 3.41
C LEU A 60 9.33 1.16 3.10
N ALA A 61 10.57 1.03 3.58
CA ALA A 61 11.36 -0.19 3.48
C ALA A 61 10.73 -1.33 4.30
N ASP A 62 10.17 -1.01 5.47
CA ASP A 62 9.46 -1.99 6.30
C ASP A 62 8.21 -2.53 5.59
N VAL A 63 7.46 -1.66 4.90
CA VAL A 63 6.32 -2.08 4.09
C VAL A 63 6.76 -3.05 2.99
N SER A 64 7.78 -2.67 2.21
CA SER A 64 8.28 -3.47 1.09
C SER A 64 8.83 -4.84 1.53
N THR A 65 9.43 -4.89 2.73
CA THR A 65 10.01 -6.11 3.29
C THR A 65 8.95 -7.03 3.91
N ASN A 66 8.02 -6.46 4.68
CA ASN A 66 7.05 -7.24 5.46
C ASN A 66 5.75 -7.55 4.69
N VAL A 67 5.42 -6.75 3.68
CA VAL A 67 4.22 -6.93 2.85
C VAL A 67 4.64 -7.32 1.45
N LYS A 68 4.79 -8.63 1.21
CA LYS A 68 5.21 -9.19 -0.09
C LYS A 68 4.39 -8.69 -1.28
N ALA A 69 3.11 -8.37 -1.07
CA ALA A 69 2.26 -7.85 -2.12
C ALA A 69 2.66 -6.45 -2.59
N LEU A 70 3.33 -5.69 -1.73
CA LEU A 70 3.86 -4.35 -1.95
C LEU A 70 5.39 -4.36 -2.04
N ALA A 71 6.00 -5.52 -2.32
CA ALA A 71 7.45 -5.61 -2.47
C ALA A 71 7.92 -4.69 -3.60
N GLY A 72 8.85 -3.78 -3.30
CA GLY A 72 9.37 -2.80 -4.23
C GLY A 72 8.53 -1.52 -4.37
N LEU A 73 7.68 -1.23 -3.39
CA LEU A 73 6.96 0.04 -3.29
C LEU A 73 7.92 1.21 -3.05
N ASP A 74 8.96 0.99 -2.25
CA ASP A 74 10.10 1.89 -2.06
C ASP A 74 10.71 2.38 -3.38
N VAL A 75 11.03 1.44 -4.27
CA VAL A 75 11.59 1.75 -5.60
C VAL A 75 10.59 2.53 -6.45
N LEU A 76 9.30 2.18 -6.39
CA LEU A 76 8.26 2.85 -7.17
C LEU A 76 8.11 4.32 -6.75
N ILE A 77 8.11 4.60 -5.44
CA ILE A 77 7.97 5.96 -4.92
C ILE A 77 9.21 6.79 -5.20
N GLN A 78 10.41 6.21 -5.07
CA GLN A 78 11.67 6.90 -5.40
C GLN A 78 11.79 7.24 -6.89
N ALA A 79 11.16 6.45 -7.77
CA ALA A 79 11.13 6.70 -9.21
C ALA A 79 10.10 7.75 -9.64
N GLN A 80 9.14 8.12 -8.77
CA GLN A 80 8.21 9.21 -9.03
C GLN A 80 8.83 10.53 -8.53
N PRO A 81 9.11 11.51 -9.41
CA PRO A 81 9.54 12.81 -8.95
C PRO A 81 8.41 13.42 -8.10
N VAL A 82 8.73 13.73 -6.85
CA VAL A 82 7.82 14.45 -5.96
C VAL A 82 7.58 15.81 -6.61
N ALA A 83 6.37 16.03 -7.12
CA ALA A 83 5.94 17.37 -7.49
C ALA A 83 5.82 18.17 -6.19
N HIS A 84 6.83 18.99 -5.92
CA HIS A 84 6.86 19.98 -4.85
C HIS A 84 5.79 21.05 -5.06
#